data_AF-A0A2E2WF35-F1
#
_entry.id   AF-A0A2E2WF35-F1
#
_cell.length_a   1.000
_cell.length_b   1.000
_cell.length_c   1.000
_cell.angle_alpha   90.00
_cell.angle_beta   90.00
_cell.angle_gamma   90.00
#
_symmetry.space_group_name_H-M   'P 1'
#
loop_
_entity.id
_entity.type
_entity.pdbx_description
1 polymer ?
#
loop_
_entity_poly.entity_id
_entity_poly.type
_entity_poly.pdbx_seq_one_letter_code
_entity_poly.pdbx_strand_id
1 'polypeptide(L)'
;MAAPIAELLIDRGRTQDGDWFFSLHADGTPDKPPQSIYVDGFCIYGLTEYAKATGNSEALEVALESFMKVSPQLDDHANLRTQPHPIPMGYQAHGPLMLFALVFHDLGDLSGSQGILGRALELSERVMTQHLKPEDRRLYEFVRPGGELDDSDVGKTIVPGHVIESMWFMARIYSHHGFSGRLELAMETIRWHLELGWDVDFGGIRLACHTDKGNAAWHMPDAKIWWPHTESLLALLQVYEITHAEWALDWYWKVHEYTFTHFPNQEHGEWFHNLNRDGTPMRPYLKDLPVKDPFHLPRALIYSILILKRLAERDEKGSKFV
;
A
#
# COMPACT_ATOMS: atom_id res chain seq x y z
N MET A 1 -17.41 -12.78 -10.65
CA MET A 1 -17.64 -11.34 -10.36
C MET A 1 -16.66 -10.42 -11.07
N ALA A 2 -15.40 -10.82 -11.32
CA ALA A 2 -14.41 -9.93 -11.96
C ALA A 2 -14.84 -9.40 -13.34
N ALA A 3 -15.33 -10.26 -14.24
CA ALA A 3 -15.68 -9.85 -15.61
C ALA A 3 -16.75 -8.73 -15.68
N PRO A 4 -17.93 -8.84 -15.01
CA PRO A 4 -18.90 -7.74 -15.01
C PRO A 4 -18.38 -6.41 -14.44
N ILE A 5 -17.46 -6.46 -13.48
CA ILE A 5 -16.85 -5.24 -12.91
C ILE A 5 -15.87 -4.63 -13.91
N ALA A 6 -15.03 -5.45 -14.55
CA ALA A 6 -14.10 -4.99 -15.57
C ALA A 6 -14.85 -4.36 -16.75
N GLU A 7 -15.90 -5.01 -17.25
CA GLU A 7 -16.77 -4.48 -18.31
C GLU A 7 -17.39 -3.14 -17.90
N LEU A 8 -17.96 -3.03 -16.70
CA LEU A 8 -18.50 -1.77 -16.19
C LEU A 8 -17.45 -0.65 -16.15
N LEU A 9 -16.24 -0.95 -15.67
CA LEU A 9 -15.15 0.02 -15.59
C LEU A 9 -14.65 0.46 -16.97
N ILE A 10 -14.50 -0.47 -17.91
CA ILE A 10 -14.07 -0.20 -19.28
C ILE A 10 -15.08 0.68 -20.00
N ASP A 11 -16.37 0.34 -19.90
CA ASP A 11 -17.46 0.98 -20.64
C ASP A 11 -17.91 2.31 -20.03
N ARG A 12 -17.90 2.41 -18.69
CA ARG A 12 -18.56 3.50 -17.96
C ARG A 12 -17.74 4.13 -16.83
N GLY A 13 -16.57 3.59 -16.53
CA GLY A 13 -15.73 4.07 -15.43
C GLY A 13 -15.01 5.38 -15.70
N ARG A 14 -14.97 5.85 -16.96
CA ARG A 14 -14.17 7.00 -17.39
C ARG A 14 -15.01 8.10 -18.04
N THR A 15 -14.55 9.35 -17.88
CA THR A 15 -15.04 10.50 -18.65
C THR A 15 -14.65 10.38 -20.13
N GLN A 16 -15.20 11.25 -20.99
CA GLN A 16 -14.79 11.34 -22.40
C GLN A 16 -13.29 11.67 -22.56
N ASP A 17 -12.72 12.39 -21.59
CA ASP A 17 -11.30 12.73 -21.56
C ASP A 17 -10.43 11.60 -20.98
N GLY A 18 -11.04 10.50 -20.50
CA GLY A 18 -10.35 9.33 -19.95
C GLY A 18 -10.00 9.43 -18.46
N ASP A 19 -10.57 10.38 -17.70
CA ASP A 19 -10.41 10.43 -16.23
C ASP A 19 -11.35 9.43 -15.55
N TRP A 20 -10.90 8.75 -14.51
CA TRP A 20 -11.74 7.84 -13.74
C TRP A 20 -12.71 8.57 -12.82
N PHE A 21 -14.00 8.20 -12.86
CA PHE A 21 -14.98 8.68 -11.89
C PHE A 21 -14.65 8.18 -10.49
N PHE A 22 -14.87 9.01 -9.47
CA PHE A 22 -14.62 8.59 -8.09
C PHE A 22 -15.67 7.56 -7.60
N SER A 23 -16.91 7.67 -8.08
CA SER A 23 -17.94 6.67 -7.86
C SER A 23 -18.95 6.64 -9.00
N LEU A 24 -19.58 5.48 -9.16
CA LEU A 24 -20.70 5.24 -10.07
C LEU A 24 -21.93 4.81 -9.25
N HIS A 25 -23.11 5.07 -9.79
CA HIS A 25 -24.34 4.43 -9.34
C HIS A 25 -24.37 2.95 -9.75
N ALA A 26 -25.28 2.17 -9.15
CA ALA A 26 -25.40 0.74 -9.42
C ALA A 26 -25.73 0.39 -10.89
N ASP A 27 -26.32 1.33 -11.64
CA ASP A 27 -26.61 1.22 -13.07
C ASP A 27 -25.44 1.66 -13.97
N GLY A 28 -24.31 2.02 -13.36
CA GLY A 28 -23.11 2.50 -14.05
C GLY A 28 -23.17 3.96 -14.49
N THR A 29 -24.19 4.73 -14.10
CA THR A 29 -24.19 6.18 -14.35
C THR A 29 -23.24 6.90 -13.38
N PRO A 30 -22.59 8.00 -13.79
CA PRO A 30 -21.66 8.73 -12.92
C PRO A 30 -22.33 9.29 -11.66
N ASP A 31 -21.71 9.08 -10.50
CA ASP A 31 -22.15 9.65 -9.22
C ASP A 31 -21.21 10.80 -8.79
N LYS A 32 -19.92 10.52 -8.60
CA LYS A 32 -18.91 11.52 -8.24
C LYS A 32 -17.87 11.72 -9.33
N PRO A 33 -17.52 12.98 -9.67
CA PRO A 33 -16.51 13.25 -10.67
C PRO A 33 -15.11 12.79 -10.21
N PRO A 34 -14.12 12.78 -11.11
CA PRO A 34 -12.73 12.49 -10.74
C PRO A 34 -12.24 13.39 -9.60
N GLN A 35 -11.80 12.79 -8.50
CA GLN A 35 -11.42 13.50 -7.27
C GLN A 35 -10.17 12.90 -6.58
N SER A 36 -9.66 11.76 -7.04
CA SER A 36 -8.54 11.08 -6.39
C SER A 36 -7.73 10.27 -7.40
N ILE A 37 -6.44 10.57 -7.52
CA ILE A 37 -5.50 9.84 -8.38
C ILE A 37 -5.36 8.37 -7.95
N TYR A 38 -5.68 8.05 -6.69
CA TYR A 38 -5.71 6.67 -6.20
C TYR A 38 -6.72 5.82 -6.98
N VAL A 39 -7.83 6.41 -7.46
CA VAL A 39 -8.80 5.69 -8.30
C VAL A 39 -8.12 5.22 -9.58
N ASP A 40 -7.37 6.09 -10.25
CA ASP A 40 -6.61 5.71 -11.44
C ASP A 40 -5.64 4.57 -11.14
N GLY A 41 -4.91 4.65 -10.03
CA GLY A 41 -3.97 3.61 -9.60
C GLY A 41 -4.65 2.25 -9.38
N PHE A 42 -5.77 2.23 -8.65
CA PHE A 42 -6.51 0.99 -8.40
C PHE A 42 -7.22 0.45 -9.66
N CYS A 43 -7.71 1.31 -10.55
CA CYS A 43 -8.28 0.89 -11.83
C CYS A 43 -7.21 0.29 -12.74
N ILE A 44 -6.03 0.90 -12.86
CA ILE A 44 -4.88 0.32 -13.59
C ILE A 44 -4.53 -1.02 -12.98
N TYR A 45 -4.43 -1.10 -11.65
CA TYR A 45 -4.02 -2.34 -10.98
C TYR A 45 -5.03 -3.47 -11.19
N GLY A 46 -6.32 -3.20 -10.96
CA GLY A 46 -7.39 -4.17 -11.13
C GLY A 46 -7.52 -4.67 -12.57
N LEU A 47 -7.42 -3.78 -13.56
CA LEU A 47 -7.46 -4.15 -14.97
C LEU A 47 -6.21 -4.92 -15.41
N THR A 48 -5.04 -4.60 -14.85
CA THR A 48 -3.80 -5.35 -15.07
C THR A 48 -3.94 -6.78 -14.57
N GLU A 49 -4.38 -6.97 -13.32
CA GLU A 49 -4.60 -8.33 -12.76
C GLU A 49 -5.71 -9.08 -13.48
N TYR A 50 -6.77 -8.40 -13.92
CA TYR A 50 -7.83 -9.00 -14.72
C TYR A 50 -7.32 -9.47 -16.09
N ALA A 51 -6.56 -8.64 -16.80
CA ALA A 51 -5.94 -8.99 -18.07
C ALA A 51 -4.96 -10.15 -17.91
N LYS A 52 -4.14 -10.15 -16.85
CA LYS A 52 -3.23 -11.25 -16.52
C LYS A 52 -3.96 -12.58 -16.30
N ALA A 53 -5.10 -12.54 -15.61
CA ALA A 53 -5.87 -13.75 -15.30
C ALA A 53 -6.69 -14.30 -16.48
N THR A 54 -7.08 -13.44 -17.44
CA THR A 54 -8.06 -13.79 -18.48
C THR A 54 -7.53 -13.71 -19.91
N GLY A 55 -6.41 -13.04 -20.13
CA GLY A 55 -5.93 -12.68 -21.47
C GLY A 55 -6.75 -11.57 -22.15
N ASN A 56 -7.60 -10.85 -21.42
CA ASN A 56 -8.42 -9.77 -22.00
C ASN A 56 -7.54 -8.59 -22.44
N SER A 57 -7.43 -8.40 -23.77
CA SER A 57 -6.60 -7.36 -24.37
C SER A 57 -7.16 -5.94 -24.20
N GLU A 58 -8.48 -5.79 -24.15
CA GLU A 58 -9.14 -4.49 -23.97
C GLU A 58 -8.88 -3.92 -22.56
N ALA A 59 -8.95 -4.76 -21.53
CA ALA A 59 -8.59 -4.38 -20.17
C ALA A 59 -7.12 -3.92 -20.08
N LEU A 60 -6.22 -4.62 -20.76
CA LEU A 60 -4.80 -4.23 -20.84
C LEU A 60 -4.64 -2.88 -21.56
N GLU A 61 -5.33 -2.67 -22.67
CA GLU A 61 -5.31 -1.41 -23.42
C GLU A 61 -5.79 -0.23 -22.56
N VAL A 62 -6.91 -0.38 -21.85
CA VAL A 62 -7.44 0.64 -20.94
C VAL A 62 -6.47 0.95 -19.78
N ALA A 63 -5.79 -0.07 -19.25
CA ALA A 63 -4.76 0.12 -18.22
C ALA A 63 -3.55 0.91 -18.76
N LEU A 64 -3.11 0.63 -20.00
CA LEU A 64 -2.03 1.35 -20.68
C LEU A 64 -2.41 2.80 -21.01
N GLU A 65 -3.63 3.05 -21.49
CA GLU A 65 -4.15 4.41 -21.70
C GLU A 65 -4.15 5.22 -20.40
N SER A 66 -4.63 4.60 -19.32
CA SER A 66 -4.66 5.22 -17.99
C SER A 66 -3.25 5.53 -17.48
N PHE A 67 -2.29 4.62 -17.68
CA PHE A 67 -0.88 4.86 -17.39
C PHE A 67 -0.36 6.11 -18.12
N MET A 68 -0.61 6.22 -19.43
CA MET A 68 -0.12 7.34 -20.25
C MET A 68 -0.62 8.69 -19.74
N LYS A 69 -1.85 8.75 -19.23
CA LYS A 69 -2.45 9.96 -18.67
C LYS A 69 -1.93 10.29 -17.26
N VAL A 70 -1.73 9.27 -16.44
CA VAL A 70 -1.46 9.44 -14.99
C VAL A 70 0.03 9.60 -14.69
N SER A 71 0.88 8.88 -15.41
CA SER A 71 2.34 8.92 -15.19
C SER A 71 2.92 10.34 -15.11
N PRO A 72 2.66 11.28 -16.04
CA PRO A 72 3.22 12.64 -15.95
C PRO A 72 2.65 13.48 -14.80
N GLN A 73 1.47 13.15 -14.27
CA GLN A 73 0.88 13.88 -13.13
C GLN A 73 1.65 13.64 -11.83
N LEU A 74 2.39 12.52 -11.72
CA LEU A 74 3.19 12.18 -10.55
C LEU A 74 4.49 12.98 -10.44
N ASP A 75 4.84 13.78 -11.46
CA ASP A 75 6.01 14.65 -11.42
C ASP A 75 5.78 15.91 -10.56
N ASP A 76 4.51 16.32 -10.38
CA ASP A 76 4.13 17.48 -9.57
C ASP A 76 2.94 17.16 -8.64
N HIS A 77 3.23 17.08 -7.35
CA HIS A 77 2.22 16.82 -6.33
C HIS A 77 1.35 18.03 -6.01
N ALA A 78 1.70 19.24 -6.45
CA ALA A 78 0.94 20.46 -6.13
C ALA A 78 -0.51 20.41 -6.65
N ASN A 79 -0.74 19.66 -7.73
CA ASN A 79 -2.04 19.55 -8.39
C ASN A 79 -2.68 18.16 -8.22
N LEU A 80 -2.06 17.26 -7.46
CA LEU A 80 -2.61 15.92 -7.24
C LEU A 80 -3.82 15.99 -6.32
N ARG A 81 -4.93 15.43 -6.81
CA ARG A 81 -6.14 15.25 -6.02
C ARG A 81 -6.06 13.90 -5.33
N THR A 82 -6.22 13.85 -4.01
CA THR A 82 -6.12 12.63 -3.19
C THR A 82 -7.27 12.50 -2.20
N GLN A 83 -8.49 12.90 -2.60
CA GLN A 83 -9.66 12.77 -1.73
C GLN A 83 -9.81 11.32 -1.19
N PRO A 84 -10.25 11.16 0.07
CA PRO A 84 -10.76 12.18 0.99
C PRO A 84 -9.67 12.95 1.78
N HIS A 85 -8.39 12.62 1.59
CA HIS A 85 -7.27 13.19 2.35
C HIS A 85 -6.31 13.95 1.42
N PRO A 86 -6.57 15.25 1.17
CA PRO A 86 -5.73 16.06 0.28
C PRO A 86 -4.30 16.19 0.79
N ILE A 87 -3.33 16.25 -0.12
CA ILE A 87 -1.94 16.54 0.21
C ILE A 87 -1.85 17.98 0.77
N PRO A 88 -1.23 18.21 1.94
CA PRO A 88 -1.02 19.56 2.46
C PRO A 88 -0.27 20.46 1.48
N MET A 89 -0.65 21.74 1.42
CA MET A 89 -0.08 22.68 0.44
C MET A 89 1.45 22.78 0.57
N GLY A 90 2.15 22.63 -0.56
CA GLY A 90 3.61 22.71 -0.62
C GLY A 90 4.34 21.44 -0.17
N TYR A 91 3.63 20.30 -0.08
CA TYR A 91 4.22 18.99 0.22
C TYR A 91 4.12 18.03 -0.96
N GLN A 92 5.09 17.11 -1.00
CA GLN A 92 5.03 15.85 -1.72
C GLN A 92 4.66 14.75 -0.72
N ALA A 93 3.68 13.92 -1.10
CA ALA A 93 3.22 12.79 -0.30
C ALA A 93 3.86 11.47 -0.77
N HIS A 94 4.16 10.60 0.18
CA HIS A 94 4.69 9.24 -0.05
C HIS A 94 3.67 8.34 -0.74
N GLY A 95 2.41 8.37 -0.29
CA GLY A 95 1.33 7.49 -0.74
C GLY A 95 1.17 7.32 -2.27
N PRO A 96 1.09 8.40 -3.08
CA PRO A 96 0.97 8.26 -4.53
C PRO A 96 2.19 7.57 -5.14
N LEU A 97 3.40 7.91 -4.71
CA LEU A 97 4.62 7.34 -5.26
C LEU A 97 4.72 5.82 -5.00
N MET A 98 4.41 5.38 -3.78
CA MET A 98 4.44 3.95 -3.44
C MET A 98 3.40 3.14 -4.24
N LEU A 99 2.16 3.65 -4.37
CA LEU A 99 1.12 2.94 -5.11
C LEU A 99 1.54 2.79 -6.58
N PHE A 100 1.87 3.91 -7.23
CA PHE A 100 2.16 3.89 -8.66
C PHE A 100 3.45 3.17 -9.02
N ALA A 101 4.44 3.12 -8.11
CA ALA A 101 5.60 2.26 -8.29
C ALA A 101 5.20 0.78 -8.45
N LEU A 102 4.35 0.24 -7.56
CA LEU A 102 3.88 -1.15 -7.68
C LEU A 102 3.00 -1.33 -8.93
N VAL A 103 2.03 -0.44 -9.12
CA VAL A 103 1.04 -0.57 -10.20
C VAL A 103 1.70 -0.52 -11.57
N PHE A 104 2.65 0.40 -11.77
CA PHE A 104 3.39 0.48 -13.01
C PHE A 104 4.34 -0.70 -13.18
N HIS A 105 4.96 -1.20 -12.11
CA HIS A 105 5.78 -2.40 -12.20
C HIS A 105 4.96 -3.59 -12.73
N ASP A 106 3.78 -3.84 -12.15
CA ASP A 106 2.94 -4.99 -12.53
C ASP A 106 2.36 -4.83 -13.96
N LEU A 107 2.01 -3.60 -14.36
CA LEU A 107 1.59 -3.31 -15.74
C LEU A 107 2.74 -3.48 -16.75
N GLY A 108 3.94 -3.01 -16.40
CA GLY A 108 5.14 -3.12 -17.21
C GLY A 108 5.57 -4.57 -17.42
N ASP A 109 5.51 -5.38 -16.36
CA ASP A 109 5.80 -6.82 -16.40
C ASP A 109 4.80 -7.56 -17.32
N LEU A 110 3.50 -7.30 -17.17
CA LEU A 110 2.47 -7.92 -18.01
C LEU A 110 2.57 -7.51 -19.48
N SER A 111 2.79 -6.23 -19.75
CA SER A 111 2.83 -5.67 -21.11
C SER A 111 4.18 -5.89 -21.82
N GLY A 112 5.23 -6.25 -21.08
CA GLY A 112 6.61 -6.29 -21.57
C GLY A 112 7.23 -4.91 -21.81
N SER A 113 6.59 -3.83 -21.36
CA SER A 113 7.02 -2.46 -21.61
C SER A 113 8.16 -2.03 -20.68
N GLN A 114 9.38 -1.98 -21.23
CA GLN A 114 10.56 -1.50 -20.51
C GLN A 114 10.45 -0.03 -20.07
N GLY A 115 9.70 0.79 -20.81
CA GLY A 115 9.46 2.19 -20.43
C GLY A 115 8.62 2.32 -19.16
N ILE A 116 7.59 1.48 -19.02
CA ILE A 116 6.73 1.45 -17.82
C ILE A 116 7.52 0.89 -16.63
N LEU A 117 8.30 -0.19 -16.83
CA LEU A 117 9.19 -0.71 -15.78
C LEU A 117 10.22 0.32 -15.33
N GLY A 118 10.81 1.08 -16.27
CA GLY A 118 11.73 2.17 -15.95
C GLY A 118 11.07 3.27 -15.11
N ARG A 119 9.82 3.63 -15.43
CA ARG A 119 9.05 4.59 -14.63
C ARG A 119 8.71 4.06 -13.24
N ALA A 120 8.34 2.79 -13.12
CA ALA A 120 8.09 2.15 -11.83
C ALA A 120 9.34 2.17 -10.92
N LEU A 121 10.50 1.86 -11.48
CA LEU A 121 11.78 1.91 -10.76
C LEU A 121 12.16 3.34 -10.37
N GLU A 122 11.91 4.33 -11.23
CA GLU A 122 12.17 5.74 -10.91
C GLU A 122 11.29 6.23 -9.76
N LEU A 123 10.00 5.90 -9.73
CA LEU A 123 9.12 6.19 -8.60
C LEU A 123 9.59 5.50 -7.31
N SER A 124 10.06 4.26 -7.42
CA SER A 124 10.64 3.51 -6.30
C SER A 124 11.87 4.22 -5.73
N GLU A 125 12.78 4.69 -6.60
CA GLU A 125 13.94 5.45 -6.17
C GLU A 125 13.56 6.80 -5.56
N ARG A 126 12.50 7.47 -6.02
CA ARG A 126 11.99 8.69 -5.36
C ARG A 126 11.53 8.42 -3.93
N VAL A 127 10.81 7.32 -3.69
CA VAL A 127 10.47 6.89 -2.32
C VAL A 127 11.74 6.70 -1.49
N MET A 128 12.70 5.92 -2.01
CA MET A 128 13.90 5.54 -1.26
C MET A 128 14.96 6.64 -1.11
N THR A 129 14.86 7.75 -1.85
CA THR A 129 15.84 8.85 -1.80
C THR A 129 15.27 10.15 -1.27
N GLN A 130 13.97 10.43 -1.51
CA GLN A 130 13.34 11.67 -1.08
C GLN A 130 12.64 11.52 0.26
N HIS A 131 11.97 10.39 0.51
CA HIS A 131 11.18 10.17 1.73
C HIS A 131 11.93 9.41 2.83
N LEU A 132 12.74 8.42 2.46
CA LEU A 132 13.55 7.65 3.40
C LEU A 132 14.79 8.44 3.84
N LYS A 133 15.01 8.55 5.15
CA LYS A 133 16.22 9.09 5.80
C LYS A 133 16.85 7.97 6.66
N PRO A 134 17.78 7.19 6.11
CA PRO A 134 18.40 6.06 6.81
C PRO A 134 19.10 6.45 8.12
N GLU A 135 19.67 7.66 8.16
CA GLU A 135 20.30 8.25 9.34
C GLU A 135 19.33 8.42 10.51
N ASP A 136 18.06 8.70 10.20
CA ASP A 136 16.97 8.83 11.17
C ASP A 136 16.26 7.50 11.42
N ARG A 137 16.54 6.48 10.59
CA ARG A 137 15.79 5.22 10.51
C ARG A 137 14.30 5.43 10.25
N ARG A 138 13.95 6.40 9.40
CA ARG A 138 12.56 6.83 9.19
C ARG A 138 12.26 7.12 7.72
N LEU A 139 11.03 6.80 7.31
CA LEU A 139 10.44 7.26 6.06
C LEU A 139 9.32 8.24 6.40
N TYR A 140 9.41 9.45 5.86
CA TYR A 140 8.47 10.53 6.14
C TYR A 140 7.31 10.54 5.14
N GLU A 141 6.07 10.63 5.65
CA GLU A 141 4.86 10.64 4.80
C GLU A 141 4.83 11.89 3.91
N PHE A 142 5.22 13.03 4.48
CA PHE A 142 5.22 14.34 3.81
C PHE A 142 6.61 14.96 3.83
N VAL A 143 7.10 15.35 2.66
CA VAL A 143 8.36 16.09 2.48
C VAL A 143 8.12 17.28 1.57
N ARG A 144 9.01 18.27 1.56
CA ARG A 144 9.00 19.30 0.51
C ARG A 144 9.42 18.67 -0.83
N PRO A 145 8.98 19.22 -1.98
CA PRO A 145 9.45 18.75 -3.29
C PRO A 145 10.98 18.65 -3.33
N GLY A 146 11.49 17.49 -3.74
CA GLY A 146 12.94 17.20 -3.71
C GLY A 146 13.43 16.48 -2.44
N GLY A 147 12.58 16.28 -1.42
CA GLY A 147 12.87 15.46 -0.25
C GLY A 147 13.45 16.21 0.95
N GLU A 148 13.33 17.54 1.00
CA GLU A 148 13.68 18.34 2.18
C GLU A 148 12.65 18.12 3.30
N LEU A 149 13.14 17.93 4.52
CA LEU A 149 12.29 17.75 5.70
C LEU A 149 11.71 19.08 6.18
N ASP A 150 10.55 19.03 6.82
CA ASP A 150 9.89 20.19 7.41
C ASP A 150 9.65 19.94 8.91
N ASP A 151 9.90 20.96 9.73
CA ASP A 151 9.84 20.82 11.18
C ASP A 151 8.43 20.89 11.79
N SER A 152 7.38 21.12 10.97
CA SER A 152 5.99 21.17 11.42
C SER A 152 5.41 19.79 11.74
N ASP A 153 4.26 19.79 12.41
CA ASP A 153 3.45 18.59 12.67
C ASP A 153 3.21 17.75 11.39
N VAL A 154 3.06 18.40 10.23
CA VAL A 154 2.88 17.73 8.93
C VAL A 154 4.16 17.00 8.51
N GLY A 155 5.30 17.71 8.47
CA GLY A 155 6.58 17.13 8.06
C GLY A 155 7.09 16.05 9.02
N LYS A 156 6.63 16.06 10.28
CA LYS A 156 6.96 15.07 11.31
C LYS A 156 5.94 13.94 11.45
N THR A 157 4.91 13.92 10.59
CA THR A 157 3.94 12.83 10.53
C THR A 157 4.52 11.62 9.82
N ILE A 158 4.41 10.46 10.46
CA ILE A 158 4.74 9.15 9.89
C ILE A 158 3.50 8.29 9.95
N VAL A 159 3.21 7.56 8.87
CA VAL A 159 2.14 6.55 8.79
C VAL A 159 2.79 5.18 8.71
N PRO A 160 3.05 4.49 9.85
CA PRO A 160 3.85 3.26 9.86
C PRO A 160 3.33 2.19 8.91
N GLY A 161 1.99 2.05 8.81
CA GLY A 161 1.36 1.13 7.88
C GLY A 161 1.73 1.40 6.41
N HIS A 162 1.71 2.65 5.96
CA HIS A 162 2.10 3.02 4.59
C HIS A 162 3.55 2.65 4.34
N VAL A 163 4.43 2.89 5.31
CA VAL A 163 5.85 2.57 5.16
C VAL A 163 6.04 1.06 5.03
N ILE A 164 5.43 0.27 5.91
CA ILE A 164 5.52 -1.19 5.87
C ILE A 164 4.98 -1.73 4.53
N GLU A 165 3.84 -1.23 4.08
CA GLU A 165 3.26 -1.58 2.77
C GLU A 165 4.19 -1.21 1.62
N SER A 166 4.66 0.04 1.61
CA SER A 166 5.58 0.54 0.59
C SER A 166 6.85 -0.28 0.52
N MET A 167 7.41 -0.71 1.65
CA MET A 167 8.69 -1.41 1.66
C MET A 167 8.58 -2.83 1.11
N TRP A 168 7.45 -3.53 1.31
CA TRP A 168 7.26 -4.82 0.65
C TRP A 168 6.99 -4.66 -0.86
N PHE A 169 6.37 -3.54 -1.29
CA PHE A 169 6.33 -3.17 -2.72
C PHE A 169 7.73 -2.96 -3.28
N MET A 170 8.55 -2.13 -2.61
CA MET A 170 9.93 -1.85 -3.01
C MET A 170 10.74 -3.14 -3.09
N ALA A 171 10.60 -4.04 -2.09
CA ALA A 171 11.28 -5.33 -2.09
C ALA A 171 10.93 -6.17 -3.33
N ARG A 172 9.65 -6.19 -3.75
CA ARG A 172 9.23 -6.89 -4.98
C ARG A 172 9.89 -6.29 -6.23
N ILE A 173 9.89 -4.97 -6.35
CA ILE A 173 10.49 -4.25 -7.49
C ILE A 173 12.00 -4.47 -7.53
N TYR A 174 12.70 -4.27 -6.41
CA TYR A 174 14.15 -4.46 -6.34
C TYR A 174 14.59 -5.90 -6.52
N SER A 175 13.78 -6.87 -6.07
CA SER A 175 14.03 -8.28 -6.37
C SER A 175 13.93 -8.58 -7.86
N HIS A 176 12.97 -7.97 -8.59
CA HIS A 176 12.85 -8.14 -10.04
C HIS A 176 14.06 -7.54 -10.78
N HIS A 177 14.55 -6.38 -10.34
CA HIS A 177 15.67 -5.68 -10.98
C HIS A 177 17.06 -6.09 -10.46
N GLY A 178 17.15 -6.95 -9.44
CA GLY A 178 18.42 -7.44 -8.88
C GLY A 178 19.18 -6.43 -8.00
N PHE A 179 18.48 -5.48 -7.36
CA PHE A 179 19.09 -4.44 -6.52
C PHE A 179 19.15 -4.86 -5.05
N SER A 180 20.08 -5.76 -4.72
CA SER A 180 20.18 -6.36 -3.37
C SER A 180 20.35 -5.34 -2.24
N GLY A 181 21.20 -4.32 -2.40
CA GLY A 181 21.39 -3.30 -1.34
C GLY A 181 20.13 -2.48 -1.06
N ARG A 182 19.30 -2.21 -2.08
CA ARG A 182 18.00 -1.54 -1.91
C ARG A 182 16.97 -2.47 -1.28
N LEU A 183 16.98 -3.75 -1.66
CA LEU A 183 16.14 -4.78 -1.07
C LEU A 183 16.38 -4.92 0.44
N GLU A 184 17.64 -5.04 0.87
CA GLU A 184 18.02 -5.13 2.28
C GLU A 184 17.57 -3.89 3.07
N LEU A 185 17.79 -2.69 2.51
CA LEU A 185 17.36 -1.45 3.14
C LEU A 185 15.84 -1.36 3.28
N ALA A 186 15.07 -1.79 2.27
CA ALA A 186 13.61 -1.81 2.35
C ALA A 186 13.12 -2.74 3.48
N MET A 187 13.72 -3.93 3.60
CA MET A 187 13.39 -4.90 4.66
C MET A 187 13.73 -4.40 6.05
N GLU A 188 14.88 -3.75 6.20
CA GLU A 188 15.28 -3.13 7.46
C GLU A 188 14.35 -1.95 7.83
N THR A 189 13.89 -1.19 6.83
CA THR A 189 12.93 -0.09 7.02
C THR A 189 11.57 -0.57 7.54
N ILE A 190 11.13 -1.79 7.18
CA ILE A 190 9.93 -2.44 7.77
C ILE A 190 10.10 -2.55 9.28
N ARG A 191 11.25 -3.04 9.75
CA ARG A 191 11.54 -3.20 11.19
C ARG A 191 11.45 -1.85 11.93
N TRP A 192 12.07 -0.81 11.38
CA TRP A 192 12.06 0.51 11.99
C TRP A 192 10.65 1.05 12.21
N HIS A 193 9.74 0.81 11.25
CA HIS A 193 8.38 1.33 11.33
C HIS A 193 7.43 0.44 12.14
N LEU A 194 7.72 -0.86 12.26
CA LEU A 194 7.09 -1.70 13.28
C LEU A 194 7.44 -1.21 14.69
N GLU A 195 8.71 -0.95 14.97
CA GLU A 195 9.18 -0.45 16.26
C GLU A 195 8.59 0.94 16.58
N LEU A 196 8.54 1.85 15.60
CA LEU A 196 7.98 3.18 15.77
C LEU A 196 6.45 3.17 15.96
N GLY A 197 5.75 2.35 15.17
CA GLY A 197 4.30 2.31 15.11
C GLY A 197 3.65 1.50 16.23
N TRP A 198 4.36 0.53 16.80
CA TRP A 198 3.83 -0.35 17.83
C TRP A 198 3.52 0.40 19.13
N ASP A 199 2.29 0.27 19.60
CA ASP A 199 1.87 0.84 20.88
C ASP A 199 2.26 -0.10 22.02
N VAL A 200 3.17 0.36 22.87
CA VAL A 200 3.68 -0.44 24.00
C VAL A 200 2.65 -0.57 25.12
N ASP A 201 1.67 0.34 25.20
CA ASP A 201 0.67 0.36 26.28
C ASP A 201 -0.50 -0.59 25.96
N PHE A 202 -0.98 -0.57 24.72
CA PHE A 202 -2.19 -1.30 24.29
C PHE A 202 -1.94 -2.39 23.24
N GLY A 203 -0.72 -2.52 22.73
CA GLY A 203 -0.43 -3.37 21.57
C GLY A 203 -0.98 -2.81 20.27
N GLY A 204 -0.59 -3.41 19.14
CA GLY A 204 -1.05 -3.03 17.82
C GLY A 204 -0.38 -1.77 17.27
N ILE A 205 -0.48 -1.60 15.95
CA ILE A 205 0.16 -0.53 15.19
C ILE A 205 -0.77 0.68 15.16
N ARG A 206 -0.28 1.83 15.65
CA ARG A 206 -1.00 3.11 15.53
C ARG A 206 -1.08 3.52 14.06
N LEU A 207 -2.20 4.12 13.66
CA LEU A 207 -2.41 4.61 12.30
C LEU A 207 -1.34 5.63 11.90
N ALA A 208 -1.04 6.59 12.78
CA ALA A 208 0.00 7.57 12.54
C ALA A 208 0.76 7.95 13.82
N CYS A 209 2.00 8.38 13.65
CA CYS A 209 2.92 8.76 14.71
C CYS A 209 3.55 10.11 14.40
N HIS A 210 4.02 10.80 15.44
CA HIS A 210 4.83 12.01 15.32
C HIS A 210 6.25 11.73 15.83
N THR A 211 7.28 12.20 15.12
CA THR A 211 8.68 11.92 15.46
C THR A 211 9.15 12.52 16.79
N ASP A 212 8.72 13.75 17.11
CA ASP A 212 9.16 14.50 18.31
C ASP A 212 8.06 14.74 19.37
N LYS A 213 7.07 13.85 19.49
CA LYS A 213 5.93 13.97 20.44
C LYS A 213 4.98 15.17 20.20
N GLY A 214 4.93 15.70 18.99
CA GLY A 214 3.90 16.64 18.52
C GLY A 214 2.62 15.92 18.07
N ASN A 215 1.79 16.61 17.28
CA ASN A 215 0.53 16.06 16.81
C ASN A 215 0.69 15.52 15.39
N ALA A 216 0.51 14.22 15.19
CA ALA A 216 0.48 13.67 13.83
C ALA A 216 -0.67 14.31 13.05
N ALA A 217 -0.36 14.92 11.91
CA ALA A 217 -1.30 15.53 10.97
C ALA A 217 -2.01 14.46 10.14
N TRP A 218 -2.66 13.52 10.84
CA TRP A 218 -3.41 12.43 10.26
C TRP A 218 -4.74 12.23 11.00
N HIS A 219 -5.73 11.65 10.33
CA HIS A 219 -7.00 11.36 10.98
C HIS A 219 -6.83 10.23 11.99
N MET A 220 -7.41 10.36 13.19
CA MET A 220 -7.41 9.32 14.24
C MET A 220 -6.04 8.62 14.43
N PRO A 221 -4.96 9.37 14.71
CA PRO A 221 -3.59 8.84 14.64
C PRO A 221 -3.35 7.64 15.58
N ASP A 222 -4.00 7.62 16.74
CA ASP A 222 -3.86 6.55 17.73
C ASP A 222 -4.77 5.33 17.48
N ALA A 223 -5.71 5.42 16.53
CA ALA A 223 -6.60 4.31 16.21
C ALA A 223 -5.83 3.14 15.58
N LYS A 224 -6.44 1.95 15.66
CA LYS A 224 -5.89 0.72 15.10
C LYS A 224 -6.77 0.32 13.92
N ILE A 225 -6.24 0.50 12.72
CA ILE A 225 -6.94 0.18 11.48
C ILE A 225 -6.52 -1.23 11.05
N TRP A 226 -7.38 -1.98 10.36
CA TRP A 226 -7.07 -3.35 9.98
C TRP A 226 -5.92 -3.46 8.97
N TRP A 227 -5.84 -2.56 7.98
CA TRP A 227 -4.91 -2.69 6.87
C TRP A 227 -3.42 -2.59 7.26
N PRO A 228 -2.95 -1.70 8.17
CA PRO A 228 -1.56 -1.70 8.59
C PRO A 228 -1.12 -3.04 9.18
N HIS A 229 -2.04 -3.74 9.85
CA HIS A 229 -1.79 -5.04 10.44
C HIS A 229 -1.74 -6.14 9.38
N THR A 230 -2.66 -6.15 8.40
CA THR A 230 -2.61 -7.12 7.31
C THR A 230 -1.36 -6.95 6.45
N GLU A 231 -0.96 -5.71 6.15
CA GLU A 231 0.28 -5.42 5.42
C GLU A 231 1.52 -5.85 6.20
N SER A 232 1.52 -5.66 7.52
CA SER A 232 2.62 -6.12 8.38
C SER A 232 2.75 -7.64 8.40
N LEU A 233 1.65 -8.39 8.49
CA LEU A 233 1.69 -9.86 8.48
C LEU A 233 2.30 -10.39 7.17
N LEU A 234 1.88 -9.83 6.04
CA LEU A 234 2.43 -10.15 4.72
C LEU A 234 3.92 -9.78 4.64
N ALA A 235 4.26 -8.54 4.99
CA ALA A 235 5.62 -8.02 4.89
C ALA A 235 6.61 -8.84 5.74
N LEU A 236 6.22 -9.21 6.96
CA LEU A 236 7.07 -9.98 7.86
C LEU A 236 7.36 -11.40 7.36
N LEU A 237 6.35 -12.07 6.78
CA LEU A 237 6.57 -13.37 6.12
C LEU A 237 7.49 -13.23 4.91
N GLN A 238 7.33 -12.17 4.11
CA GLN A 238 8.19 -11.92 2.96
C GLN A 238 9.65 -11.64 3.40
N VAL A 239 9.86 -10.84 4.44
CA VAL A 239 11.19 -10.60 5.01
C VAL A 239 11.82 -11.91 5.43
N TYR A 240 11.09 -12.75 6.17
CA TYR A 240 11.62 -14.05 6.60
C TYR A 240 11.93 -14.97 5.41
N GLU A 241 11.07 -15.01 4.39
CA GLU A 241 11.29 -15.80 3.18
C GLU A 241 12.58 -15.43 2.44
N ILE A 242 12.95 -14.15 2.44
CA ILE A 242 14.10 -13.66 1.68
C ILE A 242 15.38 -13.65 2.52
N THR A 243 15.30 -13.29 3.80
CA THR A 243 16.47 -13.03 4.64
C THR A 243 16.73 -14.08 5.72
N HIS A 244 15.73 -14.91 6.05
CA HIS A 244 15.75 -15.80 7.22
C HIS A 244 16.04 -15.08 8.54
N ALA A 245 15.74 -13.79 8.62
CA ALA A 245 16.00 -13.03 9.83
C ALA A 245 14.95 -13.36 10.92
N GLU A 246 15.39 -13.97 12.02
CA GLU A 246 14.53 -14.42 13.12
C GLU A 246 13.68 -13.29 13.73
N TRP A 247 14.18 -12.05 13.73
CA TRP A 247 13.41 -10.90 14.21
C TRP A 247 12.09 -10.72 13.45
N ALA A 248 12.03 -11.15 12.18
CA ALA A 248 10.81 -11.07 11.38
C ALA A 248 9.76 -12.06 11.87
N LEU A 249 10.15 -13.26 12.33
CA LEU A 249 9.24 -14.22 12.95
C LEU A 249 8.76 -13.76 14.32
N ASP A 250 9.65 -13.20 15.14
CA ASP A 250 9.29 -12.65 16.44
C ASP A 250 8.22 -11.55 16.28
N TRP A 251 8.44 -10.63 15.34
CA TRP A 251 7.46 -9.61 15.00
C TRP A 251 6.20 -10.19 14.37
N TYR A 252 6.30 -11.22 13.52
CA TYR A 252 5.14 -11.85 12.88
C TYR A 252 4.17 -12.36 13.94
N TRP A 253 4.66 -13.12 14.92
CA TRP A 253 3.80 -13.67 15.97
C TRP A 253 3.21 -12.59 16.86
N LYS A 254 3.99 -11.56 17.18
CA LYS A 254 3.52 -10.41 17.97
C LYS A 254 2.39 -9.64 17.26
N VAL A 255 2.54 -9.37 15.96
CA VAL A 255 1.48 -8.72 15.15
C VAL A 255 0.30 -9.68 15.02
N HIS A 256 0.53 -10.94 14.67
CA HIS A 256 -0.49 -11.96 14.48
C HIS A 256 -1.38 -12.12 15.71
N GLU A 257 -0.79 -12.30 16.90
CA GLU A 257 -1.53 -12.45 18.16
C GLU A 257 -2.46 -11.25 18.40
N TYR A 258 -1.94 -10.03 18.26
CA TYR A 258 -2.77 -8.83 18.40
C TYR A 258 -3.90 -8.81 17.36
N THR A 259 -3.55 -9.03 16.10
CA THR A 259 -4.45 -8.86 14.97
C THR A 259 -5.62 -9.84 15.02
N PHE A 260 -5.34 -11.13 15.21
CA PHE A 260 -6.38 -12.16 15.26
C PHE A 260 -7.20 -12.13 16.56
N THR A 261 -6.72 -11.46 17.60
CA THR A 261 -7.48 -11.25 18.84
C THR A 261 -8.50 -10.11 18.70
N HIS A 262 -8.14 -9.01 18.03
CA HIS A 262 -8.92 -7.77 18.10
C HIS A 262 -9.77 -7.47 16.86
N PHE A 263 -9.30 -7.85 15.66
CA PHE A 263 -9.99 -7.47 14.43
C PHE A 263 -11.13 -8.39 14.00
N PRO A 264 -11.05 -9.73 14.10
CA PRO A 264 -12.12 -10.61 13.62
C PRO A 264 -13.48 -10.30 14.24
N ASN A 265 -14.48 -10.05 13.40
CA ASN A 265 -15.87 -9.94 13.79
C ASN A 265 -16.51 -11.34 13.78
N GLN A 266 -16.59 -11.95 14.96
CA GLN A 266 -17.14 -13.31 15.11
C GLN A 266 -18.65 -13.41 14.82
N GLU A 267 -19.39 -12.29 14.88
CA GLU A 267 -20.85 -12.28 14.70
C GLU A 267 -21.25 -12.24 13.20
N HIS A 268 -20.56 -11.42 12.42
CA HIS A 268 -20.93 -11.16 11.02
C HIS A 268 -19.88 -11.62 9.99
N GLY A 269 -18.75 -12.15 10.45
CA GLY A 269 -17.60 -12.44 9.60
C GLY A 269 -16.85 -11.18 9.19
N GLU A 270 -15.73 -11.38 8.49
CA GLU A 270 -14.73 -10.32 8.23
C GLU A 270 -14.15 -9.74 9.53
N TRP A 271 -13.38 -8.68 9.40
CA TRP A 271 -12.69 -7.91 10.41
C TRP A 271 -13.35 -6.54 10.57
N PHE A 272 -13.32 -6.01 11.79
CA PHE A 272 -13.66 -4.61 12.06
C PHE A 272 -12.74 -3.67 11.27
N HIS A 273 -13.31 -2.58 10.75
CA HIS A 273 -12.55 -1.55 10.04
C HIS A 273 -11.57 -0.83 10.99
N ASN A 274 -12.12 -0.22 12.04
CA ASN A 274 -11.36 0.60 12.97
C ASN A 274 -11.60 0.12 14.41
N LEU A 275 -10.51 0.10 15.18
CA LEU A 275 -10.52 -0.04 16.62
C LEU A 275 -10.04 1.27 17.26
N ASN A 276 -10.54 1.56 18.45
CA ASN A 276 -9.96 2.58 19.32
C ASN A 276 -8.52 2.19 19.69
N ARG A 277 -7.77 3.13 20.29
CA ARG A 277 -6.39 2.88 20.73
C ARG A 277 -6.25 1.65 21.64
N ASP A 278 -7.25 1.41 22.48
CA ASP A 278 -7.31 0.28 23.42
C ASP A 278 -7.68 -1.07 22.77
N GLY A 279 -7.84 -1.12 21.44
CA GLY A 279 -8.21 -2.32 20.71
C GLY A 279 -9.72 -2.62 20.69
N THR A 280 -10.56 -1.77 21.27
CA THR A 280 -12.02 -1.97 21.22
C THR A 280 -12.60 -1.53 19.86
N PRO A 281 -13.50 -2.32 19.23
CA PRO A 281 -14.11 -1.93 17.95
C PRO A 281 -14.92 -0.63 18.00
N MET A 282 -14.68 0.28 17.05
CA MET A 282 -15.38 1.58 16.97
C MET A 282 -16.81 1.41 16.43
N ARG A 283 -17.79 2.11 17.03
CA ARG A 283 -19.20 2.06 16.62
C ARG A 283 -19.65 3.36 15.91
N PRO A 284 -20.53 3.28 14.89
CA PRO A 284 -21.04 2.05 14.26
C PRO A 284 -19.93 1.34 13.47
N TYR A 285 -19.93 -0.01 13.50
CA TYR A 285 -18.83 -0.81 12.96
C TYR A 285 -18.55 -0.57 11.48
N LEU A 286 -19.61 -0.33 10.69
CA LEU A 286 -19.63 0.17 9.31
C LEU A 286 -21.07 0.62 9.04
N LYS A 287 -21.35 1.93 8.97
CA LYS A 287 -22.67 2.44 8.52
C LYS A 287 -22.62 2.92 7.07
N ASP A 288 -21.50 3.54 6.69
CA ASP A 288 -21.20 4.00 5.34
C ASP A 288 -19.77 3.57 4.99
N LEU A 289 -19.57 3.11 3.75
CA LEU A 289 -18.29 2.67 3.19
C LEU A 289 -17.67 3.80 2.36
N PRO A 290 -16.82 4.67 2.93
CA PRO A 290 -15.93 5.43 2.07
C PRO A 290 -14.80 4.52 1.55
N VAL A 291 -14.16 3.69 2.40
CA VAL A 291 -13.05 2.79 2.00
C VAL A 291 -12.89 1.58 2.95
N LYS A 292 -13.66 0.49 2.75
CA LYS A 292 -13.29 -0.85 3.25
C LYS A 292 -13.68 -1.89 2.22
N ASP A 293 -12.68 -2.49 1.63
CA ASP A 293 -12.81 -3.31 0.44
C ASP A 293 -12.20 -4.70 0.69
N PRO A 294 -12.70 -5.73 -0.01
CA PRO A 294 -12.14 -7.08 0.05
C PRO A 294 -10.79 -7.16 -0.70
N PHE A 295 -9.83 -6.32 -0.30
CA PHE A 295 -8.52 -6.18 -0.91
C PHE A 295 -7.42 -6.50 0.10
N HIS A 296 -7.14 -5.63 1.07
CA HIS A 296 -6.02 -5.80 2.01
C HIS A 296 -6.06 -7.14 2.76
N LEU A 297 -7.20 -7.51 3.34
CA LEU A 297 -7.34 -8.75 4.10
C LEU A 297 -7.22 -9.99 3.18
N PRO A 298 -8.01 -10.14 2.10
CA PRO A 298 -7.84 -11.25 1.17
C PRO A 298 -6.43 -11.32 0.55
N ARG A 299 -5.84 -10.19 0.13
CA ARG A 299 -4.49 -10.11 -0.44
C ARG A 299 -3.44 -10.62 0.55
N ALA A 300 -3.47 -10.12 1.78
CA ALA A 300 -2.53 -10.54 2.82
C ALA A 300 -2.65 -12.04 3.10
N LEU A 301 -3.88 -12.58 3.21
CA LEU A 301 -4.08 -14.01 3.44
C LEU A 301 -3.61 -14.87 2.27
N ILE A 302 -3.97 -14.52 1.03
CA ILE A 302 -3.56 -15.25 -0.18
C ILE A 302 -2.04 -15.28 -0.28
N TYR A 303 -1.38 -14.12 -0.18
CA TYR A 303 0.07 -14.04 -0.28
C TYR A 303 0.77 -14.72 0.88
N SER A 304 0.25 -14.61 2.11
CA SER A 304 0.79 -15.34 3.27
C SER A 304 0.75 -16.85 3.03
N ILE A 305 -0.37 -17.40 2.53
CA ILE A 305 -0.49 -18.83 2.20
C ILE A 305 0.55 -19.23 1.14
N LEU A 306 0.74 -18.41 0.10
CA LEU A 306 1.71 -18.69 -0.96
C LEU A 306 3.15 -18.69 -0.43
N ILE A 307 3.51 -17.72 0.44
CA ILE A 307 4.83 -17.65 1.08
C ILE A 307 5.05 -18.88 1.97
N LEU A 308 4.09 -19.20 2.84
CA LEU A 308 4.20 -20.34 3.75
C LEU A 308 4.32 -21.67 3.01
N LYS A 309 3.62 -21.85 1.88
CA LYS A 309 3.79 -23.03 1.01
C LYS A 309 5.21 -23.13 0.48
N ARG A 310 5.79 -22.03 -0.03
CA ARG A 310 7.17 -22.03 -0.54
C ARG A 310 8.20 -22.29 0.55
N LEU A 311 7.99 -21.76 1.75
CA LEU A 311 8.84 -22.05 2.92
C LEU A 311 8.79 -23.53 3.29
N ALA A 312 7.59 -24.11 3.42
CA ALA A 312 7.43 -25.53 3.75
C ALA A 312 8.07 -26.46 2.69
N GLU A 313 7.90 -26.15 1.40
CA GLU A 313 8.52 -26.93 0.32
C GLU A 313 10.06 -26.89 0.32
N ARG A 314 10.66 -25.79 0.79
CA ARG A 314 12.13 -25.65 0.91
C ARG A 314 12.68 -26.47 2.06
N ASP A 315 11.98 -26.49 3.19
CA ASP A 315 12.34 -27.28 4.37
C ASP A 315 12.30 -28.78 4.06
N GLU A 316 11.26 -29.24 3.36
CA GLU A 316 11.13 -30.66 2.95
C GLU A 316 12.24 -31.12 2.00
N LYS A 317 12.77 -30.22 1.15
CA LYS A 317 13.83 -30.54 0.18
C LYS A 317 15.24 -30.50 0.77
N GLY A 318 15.40 -30.18 2.06
CA GLY A 318 16.70 -30.15 2.74
C GLY A 318 17.70 -29.17 2.11
N SER A 319 17.22 -28.18 1.36
CA SER A 319 18.07 -27.24 0.64
C SER A 319 18.66 -26.25 1.65
N LYS A 320 19.90 -26.52 2.08
CA LYS A 320 20.66 -25.55 2.87
C LYS A 320 20.83 -24.27 2.05
N PHE A 321 20.55 -23.14 2.70
CA PHE A 321 20.67 -21.78 2.16
C PHE A 321 22.05 -21.58 1.51
N VAL A 322 22.08 -21.13 0.24
CA VAL A 322 23.29 -20.71 -0.49
C VAL A 322 23.17 -19.22 -0.75
#